data_AF-A0A662CQU2-F1
#
_entry.id   AF-A0A662CQU2-F1
#
_cell.length_a   1.000
_cell.length_b   1.000
_cell.length_c   1.000
_cell.angle_alpha   90.00
_cell.angle_beta   90.00
_cell.angle_gamma   90.00
#
_symmetry.space_group_name_H-M   'P 1'
#
loop_
_entity.id
_entity.type
_entity.pdbx_description
1 polymer ?
#
loop_
_entity_poly.entity_id
_entity_poly.type
_entity_poly.pdbx_seq_one_letter_code
_entity_poly.pdbx_strand_id
1 'polypeptide(L)'
;DLAHEYQVNLYGRNRTILAYDQIFMLKTLKRSVRVVWIYRKTRWVALFTTDLTLSIVEIIQYYGARWKIDIDHYQDLYKDYLSYLSSFFRPPYAFSYNKIKHKIMMPDLFFLSLEKCLCA
;
A
#
# COMPACT_ATOMS: atom_id res chain seq x y z
N ASP A 1 20.36 -16.72 -2.81
CA ASP A 1 19.65 -16.06 -3.93
C ASP A 1 19.69 -14.55 -3.79
N LEU A 2 19.84 -13.86 -4.91
CA LEU A 2 20.02 -12.40 -4.98
C LEU A 2 18.69 -11.71 -5.31
N ALA A 3 18.57 -10.44 -4.96
CA ALA A 3 17.44 -9.62 -5.37
C ALA A 3 17.55 -9.29 -6.88
N HIS A 4 16.42 -9.30 -7.58
CA HIS A 4 16.34 -9.08 -9.03
C HIS A 4 15.51 -7.84 -9.35
N GLU A 5 15.83 -7.18 -10.46
CA GLU A 5 15.05 -6.06 -10.96
C GLU A 5 13.87 -6.55 -11.80
N TYR A 6 12.69 -6.01 -11.53
CA TYR A 6 11.46 -6.29 -12.25
C TYR A 6 10.86 -4.99 -12.78
N GLN A 7 10.30 -5.04 -13.98
CA GLN A 7 9.44 -3.97 -14.47
C GLN A 7 7.98 -4.29 -14.16
N VAL A 8 7.32 -3.38 -13.47
CA VAL A 8 5.91 -3.49 -13.08
C VAL A 8 5.12 -2.29 -13.59
N ASN A 9 3.91 -2.52 -14.08
CA ASN A 9 3.00 -1.44 -14.43
C ASN A 9 2.14 -1.11 -13.21
N LEU A 10 2.40 0.02 -12.57
CA LEU A 10 1.63 0.51 -11.43
C LEU A 10 0.91 1.78 -11.84
N TYR A 11 -0.43 1.72 -11.83
CA TYR A 11 -1.30 2.86 -12.13
C TYR A 11 -1.06 3.44 -13.54
N GLY A 12 -0.84 2.58 -14.52
CA GLY A 12 -0.58 2.98 -15.90
C GLY A 12 0.83 3.50 -16.15
N ARG A 13 1.76 3.36 -15.18
CA ARG A 13 3.17 3.73 -15.34
C ARG A 13 4.07 2.53 -15.08
N ASN A 14 4.98 2.28 -16.01
CA ASN A 14 6.03 1.28 -15.83
C ASN A 14 7.06 1.79 -14.83
N ARG A 15 7.42 0.93 -13.88
CA ARG A 15 8.43 1.20 -12.86
C ARG A 15 9.36 0.01 -12.70
N THR A 16 10.64 0.30 -12.57
CA THR A 16 11.65 -0.69 -12.19
C THR A 16 11.71 -0.77 -10.68
N ILE A 17 11.67 -1.99 -10.15
CA ILE A 17 11.71 -2.29 -8.72
C ILE A 17 12.68 -3.43 -8.47
N LEU A 18 13.35 -3.40 -7.31
CA LEU A 18 14.20 -4.50 -6.88
C LEU A 18 13.39 -5.38 -5.93
N ALA A 19 13.25 -6.66 -6.26
CA ALA A 19 12.50 -7.60 -5.43
C ALA A 19 13.26 -8.91 -5.22
N TYR A 20 12.97 -9.53 -4.08
CA TYR A 20 13.45 -10.85 -3.69
C TYR A 20 12.25 -11.66 -3.23
N ASP A 21 12.13 -12.92 -3.65
CA ASP A 21 11.05 -13.78 -3.20
C ASP A 21 11.57 -15.09 -2.61
N GLN A 22 10.80 -15.63 -1.67
CA GLN A 22 11.06 -16.95 -1.11
C GLN A 22 9.76 -17.55 -0.57
N ILE A 23 9.64 -18.88 -0.67
CA ILE A 23 8.48 -19.62 -0.19
C ILE A 23 8.76 -20.17 1.19
N PHE A 24 7.87 -19.91 2.14
CA PHE A 24 7.93 -20.40 3.51
C PHE A 24 6.69 -21.21 3.86
N MET A 25 6.86 -22.19 4.73
CA MET A 25 5.73 -22.87 5.37
C MET A 25 5.35 -22.11 6.65
N LEU A 26 4.22 -21.41 6.61
CA LEU A 26 3.71 -20.70 7.78
C LEU A 26 3.03 -21.70 8.73
N LYS A 27 3.62 -21.93 9.91
CA LYS A 27 3.12 -22.91 10.90
C LYS A 27 1.67 -22.65 11.30
N THR A 28 1.29 -21.38 11.44
CA THR A 28 -0.07 -20.96 11.84
C THR A 28 -1.13 -21.33 10.82
N LEU A 29 -0.81 -21.19 9.53
CA LEU A 29 -1.75 -21.48 8.43
C LEU A 29 -1.60 -22.90 7.89
N LYS A 30 -0.56 -23.64 8.31
CA LYS A 30 -0.15 -24.95 7.77
C LYS A 30 -0.07 -24.95 6.23
N ARG A 31 0.28 -23.81 5.64
CA ARG A 31 0.26 -23.58 4.20
C ARG A 31 1.54 -22.91 3.74
N SER A 32 1.94 -23.24 2.53
CA SER A 32 3.01 -22.54 1.82
C SER A 32 2.56 -21.13 1.47
N VAL A 33 3.43 -20.17 1.77
CA VAL A 33 3.22 -18.75 1.52
C VAL A 33 4.48 -18.23 0.84
N ARG A 34 4.31 -17.58 -0.31
CA ARG A 34 5.38 -16.83 -0.95
C ARG A 34 5.47 -15.46 -0.29
N VAL A 35 6.67 -15.11 0.16
CA VAL A 35 6.99 -13.80 0.71
C VAL A 35 7.82 -13.08 -0.35
N VAL A 36 7.38 -11.88 -0.72
CA VAL A 36 8.06 -11.03 -1.70
C VAL A 36 8.53 -9.77 -0.97
N TRP A 37 9.84 -9.60 -0.86
CA TRP A 37 10.46 -8.39 -0.37
C TRP A 37 10.75 -7.45 -1.52
N ILE A 38 10.29 -6.23 -1.40
CA ILE A 38 10.50 -5.17 -2.38
C ILE A 38 11.39 -4.13 -1.72
N TYR A 39 12.54 -3.87 -2.32
CA TYR A 39 13.41 -2.78 -1.92
C TYR A 39 13.01 -1.51 -2.63
N ARG A 40 12.89 -0.42 -1.87
CA ARG A 40 12.71 0.89 -2.46
C ARG A 40 13.35 1.99 -1.64
N LYS A 41 14.15 2.82 -2.31
CA LYS A 41 14.91 3.96 -1.76
C LYS A 41 15.79 3.54 -0.59
N THR A 42 15.22 3.39 0.60
CA THR A 42 15.94 3.10 1.85
C THR A 42 15.27 2.02 2.70
N ARG A 43 14.17 1.41 2.24
CA ARG A 43 13.38 0.45 3.04
C ARG A 43 12.98 -0.78 2.24
N TRP A 44 12.82 -1.89 2.97
CA TRP A 44 12.25 -3.13 2.46
C TRP A 44 10.79 -3.24 2.89
N VAL A 45 9.94 -3.66 1.96
CA VAL A 45 8.52 -3.95 2.22
C VAL A 45 8.27 -5.41 1.88
N ALA A 46 7.64 -6.15 2.80
CA ALA A 46 7.29 -7.55 2.58
C ALA A 46 5.81 -7.68 2.21
N LEU A 47 5.53 -8.38 1.12
CA LEU A 47 4.22 -8.84 0.69
C LEU A 47 4.11 -10.35 0.90
N PHE A 48 2.91 -10.82 1.24
CA PHE A 48 2.64 -12.24 1.47
C PHE A 48 1.56 -12.71 0.51
N THR A 49 1.73 -13.87 -0.09
CA THR A 49 0.65 -14.51 -0.86
C THR A 49 0.61 -16.00 -0.58
N THR A 50 -0.60 -16.52 -0.42
CA THR A 50 -0.87 -17.97 -0.31
C THR A 50 -0.95 -18.64 -1.68
N ASP A 51 -1.04 -17.84 -2.74
CA ASP A 51 -1.05 -18.31 -4.13
C ASP A 51 0.37 -18.31 -4.69
N LEU A 52 0.87 -19.52 -4.98
CA LEU A 52 2.21 -19.74 -5.53
C LEU A 52 2.24 -19.66 -7.06
N THR A 53 1.08 -19.64 -7.72
CA THR A 53 0.99 -19.58 -9.19
C THR A 53 1.23 -18.17 -9.72
N LEU A 54 1.00 -17.14 -8.88
CA LEU A 54 1.18 -15.75 -9.25
C LEU A 54 2.65 -15.37 -9.41
N SER A 55 2.97 -14.66 -10.49
CA SER A 55 4.28 -14.06 -10.67
C SER A 55 4.51 -12.90 -9.69
N ILE A 56 5.79 -12.58 -9.43
CA ILE A 56 6.20 -11.46 -8.58
C ILE A 56 5.59 -10.14 -9.09
N VAL A 57 5.57 -9.95 -10.42
CA VAL A 57 5.00 -8.77 -11.08
C VAL A 57 3.51 -8.66 -10.79
N GLU A 58 2.75 -9.75 -10.95
CA GLU A 58 1.30 -9.78 -10.68
C GLU A 58 1.00 -9.52 -9.20
N ILE A 59 1.73 -10.16 -8.28
CA ILE A 59 1.58 -9.93 -6.83
C ILE A 59 1.69 -8.44 -6.52
N ILE A 60 2.71 -7.78 -7.07
CA ILE A 60 2.96 -6.36 -6.83
C ILE A 60 1.86 -5.48 -7.43
N GLN A 61 1.38 -5.82 -8.62
CA GLN A 61 0.28 -5.09 -9.27
C GLN A 61 -1.04 -5.27 -8.50
N TYR A 62 -1.36 -6.47 -8.04
CA TYR A 62 -2.56 -6.73 -7.24
C TYR A 62 -2.53 -5.96 -5.92
N TYR A 63 -1.41 -6.00 -5.21
CA TYR A 63 -1.24 -5.23 -3.97
C TYR A 63 -1.27 -3.71 -4.22
N GLY A 64 -0.75 -3.24 -5.35
CA GLY A 64 -0.88 -1.84 -5.78
C GLY A 64 -2.33 -1.44 -6.03
N ALA A 65 -3.09 -2.25 -6.77
CA ALA A 65 -4.51 -1.99 -7.05
C ALA A 65 -5.36 -1.97 -5.78
N ARG A 66 -5.15 -2.93 -4.86
CA ARG A 66 -5.81 -2.96 -3.55
C ARG A 66 -5.61 -1.65 -2.79
N TRP A 67 -4.37 -1.19 -2.73
CA TRP A 67 -4.06 0.05 -2.02
C TRP A 67 -4.75 1.28 -2.63
N LYS A 68 -4.86 1.34 -3.96
CA LYS A 68 -5.53 2.44 -4.66
C LYS A 68 -7.00 2.52 -4.31
N ILE A 69 -7.68 1.38 -4.22
CA ILE A 69 -9.07 1.29 -3.77
C ILE A 69 -9.19 1.77 -2.33
N ASP A 70 -8.32 1.28 -1.43
CA ASP A 70 -8.36 1.66 -0.01
C ASP A 70 -8.18 3.19 0.14
N ILE A 71 -7.16 3.77 -0.51
CA ILE A 71 -6.91 5.21 -0.44
C ILE A 71 -8.02 6.05 -1.05
N ASP A 72 -8.45 5.73 -2.27
CA ASP A 72 -9.44 6.53 -2.97
C ASP A 72 -10.77 6.50 -2.20
N HIS A 73 -11.18 5.31 -1.72
CA HIS A 73 -12.39 5.15 -0.93
C HIS A 73 -12.36 5.93 0.40
N TYR A 74 -11.27 5.81 1.17
CA TYR A 74 -11.17 6.52 2.46
C TYR A 74 -11.04 8.03 2.28
N GLN A 75 -10.31 8.49 1.26
CA GLN A 75 -10.15 9.93 1.01
C GLN A 75 -11.46 10.58 0.60
N ASP A 76 -12.24 9.94 -0.27
CA ASP A 76 -13.47 10.52 -0.76
C ASP A 76 -14.56 10.52 0.30
N LEU A 77 -14.73 9.45 1.07
CA LEU A 77 -15.62 9.44 2.23
C LEU A 77 -15.26 10.53 3.25
N TYR A 78 -13.98 10.73 3.52
CA TYR A 78 -13.55 11.76 4.48
C TYR A 78 -13.78 13.17 3.94
N LYS A 79 -13.55 13.42 2.65
CA LYS A 79 -13.87 14.70 2.01
C LYS A 79 -15.38 14.97 2.04
N ASP A 80 -16.21 13.99 1.73
CA ASP A 80 -17.67 14.11 1.73
C ASP A 80 -18.20 14.34 3.16
N TYR A 81 -17.63 13.66 4.15
CA TYR A 81 -17.95 13.89 5.54
C TYR A 81 -17.59 15.32 5.98
N LEU A 82 -16.39 15.79 5.62
CA LEU A 82 -15.96 17.15 5.96
C LEU A 82 -16.74 18.24 5.20
N SER A 83 -17.13 17.99 3.94
CA SER A 83 -17.98 18.90 3.17
C SER A 83 -19.37 19.00 3.79
N TYR A 84 -19.98 17.86 4.17
CA TYR A 84 -21.23 17.80 4.91
C TYR A 84 -21.16 18.61 6.22
N LEU A 85 -20.15 18.35 7.07
CA LEU A 85 -19.98 19.10 8.32
C LEU A 85 -19.83 20.61 8.09
N SER A 86 -19.10 21.04 7.05
CA SER A 86 -18.91 22.46 6.73
C SER A 86 -20.19 23.17 6.28
N SER A 87 -21.16 22.42 5.73
CA SER A 87 -22.46 22.95 5.29
C SER A 87 -23.47 23.10 6.44
N PHE A 88 -23.38 22.27 7.48
CA PHE A 88 -24.28 22.28 8.64
C PHE A 88 -23.75 23.10 9.81
N PHE A 89 -22.42 23.12 10.01
CA PHE A 89 -21.72 23.95 10.98
C PHE A 89 -20.74 24.85 10.22
N ARG A 90 -20.90 26.17 10.30
CA ARG A 90 -19.78 27.09 10.03
C ARG A 90 -18.89 27.06 11.27
N PRO A 91 -17.78 26.31 11.31
CA PRO A 91 -16.97 26.27 12.51
C PRO A 91 -16.27 27.64 12.62
N PRO A 92 -16.17 28.25 13.81
CA PRO A 92 -15.39 29.48 14.01
C PRO A 92 -13.89 29.32 13.68
N TYR A 93 -13.46 28.08 13.45
CA TYR A 93 -12.09 27.68 13.24
C TYR A 93 -12.00 26.90 11.92
N ALA A 94 -11.48 27.56 10.89
CA ALA A 94 -11.07 26.90 9.65
C ALA A 94 -9.94 25.92 9.98
N PHE A 95 -10.26 24.63 10.12
CA PHE A 95 -9.29 23.58 10.38
C PHE A 95 -8.50 23.33 9.09
N SER A 96 -7.27 23.85 9.02
CA SER A 96 -6.41 23.73 7.84
C SER A 96 -6.07 22.26 7.55
N TYR A 97 -6.55 21.76 6.41
CA TYR A 97 -6.34 20.40 5.89
C TYR A 97 -4.87 19.95 5.84
N ASN A 98 -3.92 20.89 5.80
CA ASN A 98 -2.49 20.57 5.73
C ASN A 98 -1.94 19.89 7.00
N LYS A 99 -2.62 20.00 8.14
CA LYS A 99 -2.14 19.44 9.42
C LYS A 99 -2.56 17.98 9.64
N ILE A 100 -3.52 17.45 8.87
CA ILE A 100 -4.09 16.10 9.07
C ILE A 100 -3.45 15.04 8.16
N LYS A 101 -2.74 15.42 7.08
CA LYS A 101 -1.94 14.45 6.28
C LYS A 101 -0.97 13.62 7.12
N HIS A 102 -0.56 14.15 8.28
CA HIS A 102 0.35 13.48 9.21
C HIS A 102 -0.33 12.79 10.41
N LYS A 103 -1.64 12.93 10.61
CA LYS A 103 -2.29 12.51 11.89
C LYS A 103 -3.47 11.55 11.76
N ILE A 104 -3.94 11.21 10.55
CA ILE A 104 -4.68 9.95 10.37
C ILE A 104 -3.63 8.84 10.25
N MET A 105 -3.07 8.53 11.42
CA MET A 105 -2.29 7.36 11.69
C MET A 105 -3.31 6.22 11.82
N MET A 106 -3.57 5.53 10.71
CA MET A 106 -4.11 4.17 10.76
C MET A 106 -3.16 3.37 11.67
N PRO A 107 -3.68 2.62 12.65
CA PRO A 107 -2.88 2.08 13.75
C PRO A 107 -1.73 1.23 13.22
N ASP A 108 -0.61 1.30 13.94
CA ASP A 108 0.69 0.71 13.66
C ASP A 108 0.70 -0.83 13.61
N LEU A 109 -0.06 -1.47 12.74
CA LEU A 109 0.10 -2.90 12.48
C LEU A 109 -0.29 -3.24 11.03
N PHE A 110 0.76 -3.63 10.29
CA PHE A 110 0.77 -4.18 8.93
C PHE A 110 0.54 -3.17 7.79
N PHE A 111 1.46 -3.22 6.81
CA PHE A 111 1.50 -2.42 5.59
C PHE A 111 2.03 -0.98 5.73
N LEU A 112 3.36 -0.88 5.82
CA LEU A 112 4.07 0.26 5.24
C LEU A 112 3.61 0.44 3.79
N SER A 113 2.77 1.47 3.61
CA SER A 113 2.17 1.95 2.37
C SER A 113 2.95 1.60 1.10
N LEU A 114 2.34 0.78 0.24
CA LEU A 114 2.87 0.46 -1.08
C LEU A 114 2.94 1.69 -2.00
N GLU A 115 2.20 2.78 -1.78
CA GLU A 115 2.37 4.03 -2.56
C GLU A 115 3.48 4.94 -2.01
N LYS A 116 3.64 5.10 -0.69
CA LYS A 116 4.80 5.84 -0.13
C LYS A 116 6.10 5.09 -0.42
N CYS A 117 6.01 3.77 -0.45
CA CYS A 117 6.98 2.91 -1.10
C CYS A 117 6.80 3.14 -2.59
N LEU A 118 6.20 2.35 -3.46
CA LEU A 118 6.32 2.37 -4.93
C LEU A 118 6.05 3.67 -5.73
N CYS A 119 5.32 4.69 -5.26
CA CYS A 119 4.86 5.85 -6.04
C CYS A 119 5.55 7.20 -5.85
N ALA A 120 6.30 7.43 -4.76
CA ALA A 120 6.91 8.73 -4.46
C ALA A 120 8.30 8.96 -5.06
#